data_AF-A0A0U1P3U4-F1
#
_entry.id   AF-A0A0U1P3U4-F1
#
_cell.length_a   1.000
_cell.length_b   1.000
_cell.length_c   1.000
_cell.angle_alpha   90.00
_cell.angle_beta   90.00
_cell.angle_gamma   90.00
#
_symmetry.space_group_name_H-M   'P 1'
#
loop_
_entity.id
_entity.type
_entity.pdbx_description
1 polymer ?
#
loop_
_entity_poly.entity_id
_entity_poly.type
_entity_poly.pdbx_seq_one_letter_code
_entity_poly.pdbx_strand_id
1 'polypeptide(L)'
;MISAQLQIILLITSIITLLVILNMIRKYNLELKYSLLWLFFCVVNILLAAFSDISKTIAGLLSIKQPVNAIFLLSFGFQFFLIFSLTITISRQSNKFTQLVQEVGLLKKEVEKLKDIKSTER
;
A
#
# COMPACT_ATOMS: atom_id res chain seq x y z
N MET A 1 -3.35 -20.58 24.68
CA MET A 1 -2.10 -20.66 23.88
C MET A 1 -2.48 -20.57 22.41
N ILE A 2 -1.67 -19.91 21.58
CA ILE A 2 -1.87 -19.96 20.12
C ILE A 2 -1.65 -21.42 19.71
N SER A 3 -2.61 -22.03 19.01
CA SER A 3 -2.39 -23.36 18.43
C SER A 3 -1.23 -23.26 17.44
N ALA A 4 -0.25 -24.18 17.54
CA ALA A 4 0.90 -24.21 16.64
C ALA A 4 0.49 -24.19 15.15
N GLN A 5 -0.68 -24.77 14.83
CA GLN A 5 -1.27 -24.75 13.50
C GLN A 5 -1.55 -23.32 13.01
N LEU A 6 -2.16 -22.47 13.85
CA LEU A 6 -2.46 -21.08 13.49
C LEU A 6 -1.19 -20.24 13.36
N GLN A 7 -0.19 -20.48 14.21
CA GLN A 7 1.08 -19.78 14.14
C GLN A 7 1.83 -20.10 12.85
N ILE A 8 1.86 -21.37 12.43
CA ILE A 8 2.46 -21.81 11.17
C ILE A 8 1.74 -21.17 9.98
N ILE A 9 0.41 -21.16 9.98
CA ILE A 9 -0.37 -20.53 8.89
C ILE A 9 -0.04 -19.04 8.79
N LEU A 10 -0.06 -18.31 9.92
CA LEU A 10 0.25 -16.87 9.94
C LEU A 10 1.67 -16.56 9.45
N LEU A 11 2.65 -17.38 9.84
CA LEU A 11 4.04 -17.24 9.38
C LEU A 11 4.16 -17.50 7.87
N ILE A 12 3.59 -18.59 7.37
CA ILE A 12 3.63 -18.93 5.94
C ILE A 12 2.97 -17.82 5.12
N THR A 13 1.78 -17.37 5.50
CA THR A 13 1.09 -16.29 4.80
C THR A 13 1.92 -15.00 4.81
N SER A 14 2.49 -14.63 5.96
CA SER A 14 3.33 -13.43 6.06
C SER A 14 4.59 -13.51 5.19
N ILE A 15 5.25 -14.68 5.11
CA ILE A 15 6.41 -14.90 4.25
C ILE A 15 6.02 -14.82 2.77
N ILE A 16 4.91 -15.45 2.37
CA ILE A 16 4.40 -15.36 0.99
C ILE A 16 4.12 -13.91 0.62
N THR A 17 3.42 -13.16 1.47
CA THR A 17 3.14 -11.74 1.25
C THR A 17 4.43 -10.93 1.10
N LEU A 18 5.43 -11.18 1.94
CA LEU A 18 6.73 -10.53 1.84
C LEU A 18 7.43 -10.84 0.51
N LEU A 19 7.46 -12.11 0.09
CA LEU A 19 8.05 -12.51 -1.20
C LEU A 19 7.33 -11.87 -2.39
N VAL A 20 5.99 -11.79 -2.36
CA VAL A 20 5.20 -11.11 -3.39
C VAL A 20 5.59 -9.63 -3.46
N ILE A 21 5.67 -8.94 -2.33
CA ILE A 21 6.07 -7.52 -2.27
C ILE A 21 7.48 -7.34 -2.83
N LEU A 22 8.44 -8.15 -2.40
CA LEU A 22 9.82 -8.10 -2.89
C LEU A 22 9.89 -8.34 -4.41
N ASN A 23 9.10 -9.28 -4.93
CA ASN A 23 9.02 -9.54 -6.36
C ASN A 23 8.40 -8.35 -7.12
N MET A 24 7.37 -7.70 -6.58
CA MET A 24 6.76 -6.52 -7.20
C MET A 24 7.72 -5.32 -7.22
N ILE A 25 8.53 -5.14 -6.17
CA ILE A 25 9.61 -4.14 -6.13
C ILE A 25 10.65 -4.46 -7.21
N ARG A 26 11.11 -5.72 -7.27
CA ARG A 26 12.12 -6.16 -8.25
C ARG A 26 11.65 -5.99 -9.70
N LYS A 27 10.35 -6.14 -9.96
CA LYS A 27 9.75 -5.99 -11.29
C LYS A 27 9.41 -4.52 -11.65
N TYR A 28 9.91 -3.54 -10.88
CA TYR A 28 9.68 -2.09 -11.06
C TYR A 28 8.20 -1.64 -11.07
N ASN A 29 7.28 -2.48 -10.58
CA ASN A 29 5.85 -2.14 -10.57
C ASN A 29 5.44 -1.28 -9.37
N LEU A 30 6.26 -1.21 -8.32
CA LEU A 30 6.06 -0.32 -7.17
C LEU A 30 7.26 0.63 -7.03
N GLU A 31 7.00 1.94 -7.01
CA GLU A 31 8.01 2.91 -6.57
C GLU A 31 8.43 2.59 -5.13
N LEU A 32 9.74 2.60 -4.87
CA LEU A 32 10.34 2.32 -3.56
C LEU A 32 9.60 3.03 -2.40
N LYS A 33 9.20 4.28 -2.61
CA LYS A 33 8.46 5.07 -1.61
C LYS A 33 7.17 4.39 -1.13
N TYR A 34 6.42 3.73 -2.01
CA TYR A 34 5.16 3.07 -1.64
C TYR A 34 5.40 1.69 -1.04
N SER A 35 6.48 1.02 -1.43
CA SER A 35 6.82 -0.29 -0.90
C SER A 35 7.43 -0.23 0.50
N LEU A 36 8.03 0.89 0.91
CA LEU A 36 8.55 1.08 2.28
C LEU A 36 7.49 0.83 3.36
N LEU A 37 6.28 1.38 3.19
CA LEU A 37 5.19 1.20 4.15
C LEU A 37 4.72 -0.26 4.19
N TRP A 38 4.65 -0.91 3.03
CA TRP A 38 4.31 -2.34 2.90
C TRP A 38 5.35 -3.26 3.53
N LEU A 39 6.63 -3.00 3.29
CA LEU A 39 7.75 -3.74 3.90
C LEU A 39 7.75 -3.57 5.41
N PHE A 40 7.59 -2.34 5.91
CA PHE A 40 7.48 -2.06 7.34
C PHE A 40 6.33 -2.85 7.97
N PHE A 41 5.15 -2.87 7.34
CA PHE A 41 4.01 -3.64 7.81
C PHE A 41 4.29 -5.15 7.86
N CYS A 42 4.90 -5.72 6.82
CA CYS A 42 5.25 -7.14 6.80
C CYS A 42 6.24 -7.48 7.93
N VAL A 43 7.27 -6.65 8.14
CA VAL A 43 8.24 -6.84 9.23
C VAL A 43 7.55 -6.77 10.60
N VAL A 44 6.71 -5.77 10.82
CA VAL A 44 5.95 -5.64 12.07
C VAL A 44 5.06 -6.86 12.30
N ASN A 45 4.31 -7.32 11.31
CA ASN A 45 3.46 -8.50 11.44
C ASN A 45 4.26 -9.78 11.73
N ILE A 46 5.37 -9.99 11.03
CA ILE A 46 6.24 -11.15 11.25
C ILE A 46 6.80 -11.11 12.68
N LEU A 47 7.25 -9.96 13.17
CA LEU A 47 7.73 -9.82 14.54
C LEU A 47 6.63 -10.12 15.57
N LEU A 48 5.42 -9.57 15.39
CA LEU A 48 4.29 -9.88 16.27
C LEU A 48 3.94 -11.39 16.25
N ALA A 49 3.95 -12.03 15.08
CA ALA A 49 3.59 -13.44 14.94
C ALA A 49 4.69 -14.41 15.42
N ALA A 50 5.97 -14.07 15.24
CA ALA A 50 7.10 -14.91 15.61
C ALA A 50 7.33 -14.93 17.13
N PHE A 51 7.15 -13.78 17.80
CA PHE A 51 7.40 -13.65 19.23
C PHE A 51 6.09 -13.77 20.04
N SER A 52 5.84 -14.96 20.58
CA SER A 52 4.64 -15.24 21.40
C SER A 52 4.56 -14.32 22.64
N ASP A 53 5.69 -13.96 23.22
CA ASP A 53 5.71 -13.14 24.44
C ASP A 53 5.33 -11.68 24.18
N ILE A 54 5.75 -11.10 23.04
CA ILE A 54 5.29 -9.76 22.62
C ILE A 54 3.77 -9.75 22.46
N SER A 55 3.23 -10.77 21.81
CA SER A 55 1.79 -10.92 21.62
C SER A 55 1.02 -11.10 22.92
N LYS A 56 1.56 -11.84 23.90
CA LYS A 56 0.95 -11.96 25.24
C LYS A 56 0.95 -10.64 26.00
N THR A 57 2.07 -9.90 25.96
CA THR A 57 2.18 -8.60 26.65
C THR A 57 1.19 -7.59 26.09
N ILE A 58 1.09 -7.49 24.75
CA ILE A 58 0.11 -6.63 24.08
C ILE A 58 -1.32 -7.03 24.42
N ALA A 59 -1.62 -8.33 24.41
CA ALA A 59 -2.94 -8.84 24.76
C ALA A 59 -3.30 -8.52 26.22
N GLY A 60 -2.33 -8.61 27.14
CA GLY A 60 -2.50 -8.20 28.53
C GLY A 60 -2.78 -6.70 28.68
N LEU A 61 -2.01 -5.86 27.98
CA LEU A 61 -2.21 -4.40 27.97
C LEU A 61 -3.59 -4.00 27.44
N LEU A 62 -4.05 -4.65 26.38
CA LEU A 62 -5.35 -4.40 25.76
C LEU A 62 -6.51 -5.14 26.44
N SER A 63 -6.23 -5.93 27.49
CA SER A 63 -7.21 -6.80 28.17
C SER A 63 -7.93 -7.78 27.22
N ILE A 64 -7.22 -8.27 26.20
CA ILE A 64 -7.72 -9.21 25.21
C ILE A 64 -7.41 -10.65 25.67
N LYS A 65 -8.46 -11.47 25.81
CA LYS A 65 -8.36 -12.84 26.33
C LYS A 65 -7.47 -13.77 25.49
N GLN A 66 -7.43 -13.58 24.17
CA GLN A 66 -6.67 -14.42 23.25
C GLN A 66 -5.61 -13.60 22.52
N PRO A 67 -4.30 -13.91 22.68
CA PRO A 67 -3.22 -13.15 22.03
C PRO A 67 -3.35 -13.01 20.52
N VAL A 68 -3.87 -14.04 19.85
CA VAL A 68 -4.16 -14.01 18.40
C VAL A 68 -5.07 -12.84 18.03
N ASN A 69 -6.09 -12.56 18.84
CA ASN A 69 -7.06 -11.50 18.56
C ASN A 69 -6.43 -10.11 18.70
N ALA A 70 -5.45 -9.96 19.60
CA ALA A 70 -4.71 -8.72 19.75
C ALA A 70 -3.83 -8.44 18.52
N ILE A 71 -3.16 -9.47 18.00
CA ILE A 71 -2.41 -9.38 16.74
C ILE A 71 -3.35 -8.98 15.61
N PHE A 72 -4.47 -9.68 15.44
CA PHE A 72 -5.46 -9.36 14.40
C PHE A 72 -5.95 -7.92 14.49
N LEU A 73 -6.29 -7.43 15.69
CA LEU A 73 -6.76 -6.07 15.89
C LEU A 73 -5.69 -5.04 15.47
N LEU A 74 -4.44 -5.22 15.90
CA LEU A 74 -3.35 -4.32 15.54
C LEU A 74 -3.02 -4.37 14.05
N SER A 75 -2.92 -5.56 13.48
CA SER A 75 -2.68 -5.76 12.05
C SER A 75 -3.77 -5.12 11.21
N PHE A 76 -5.03 -5.26 11.62
CA PHE A 76 -6.17 -4.66 10.93
C PHE A 76 -6.18 -3.12 11.06
N GLY A 77 -5.89 -2.59 12.26
CA GLY A 77 -5.74 -1.15 12.47
C GLY A 77 -4.60 -0.55 11.63
N PHE A 78 -3.47 -1.24 11.54
CA PHE A 78 -2.35 -0.82 10.69
C PHE A 78 -2.71 -0.88 9.21
N GLN A 79 -3.44 -1.92 8.77
CA GLN A 79 -3.94 -2.04 7.41
C GLN A 79 -4.85 -0.86 7.03
N PHE A 80 -5.67 -0.36 7.96
CA PHE A 80 -6.45 0.86 7.74
C PHE A 80 -5.57 2.06 7.41
N PHE A 81 -4.49 2.28 8.16
CA PHE A 81 -3.53 3.36 7.87
C PHE A 81 -2.85 3.19 6.51
N LEU A 82 -2.51 1.95 6.13
CA LEU A 82 -1.95 1.64 4.81
C LEU A 82 -2.92 1.98 3.68
N ILE A 83 -4.17 1.51 3.78
CA ILE A 83 -5.20 1.78 2.78
C ILE A 83 -5.45 3.28 2.69
N PHE A 84 -5.55 3.99 3.81
CA PHE A 84 -5.76 5.43 3.83
C PHE A 84 -4.59 6.19 3.15
N SER A 85 -3.35 5.79 3.43
CA SER A 85 -2.16 6.35 2.75
C SER A 85 -2.19 6.11 1.23
N LEU A 86 -2.63 4.92 0.81
CA LEU A 86 -2.83 4.61 -0.61
C LEU A 86 -3.94 5.47 -1.22
N THR A 87 -5.06 5.67 -0.51
CA THR A 87 -6.16 6.55 -0.96
C THR A 87 -5.67 7.98 -1.19
N ILE A 88 -4.87 8.54 -0.27
CA ILE A 88 -4.27 9.88 -0.44
C ILE A 88 -3.38 9.93 -1.68
N THR A 89 -2.56 8.91 -1.89
CA THR A 89 -1.66 8.83 -3.04
C THR A 89 -2.45 8.80 -4.36
N ILE A 90 -3.45 7.92 -4.44
CA ILE A 90 -4.31 7.78 -5.62
C ILE A 90 -5.07 9.09 -5.89
N SER A 91 -5.59 9.74 -4.85
CA SER A 91 -6.29 11.02 -4.96
C SER A 91 -5.38 12.11 -5.55
N ARG A 92 -4.14 12.24 -5.05
CA ARG A 92 -3.16 13.19 -5.58
C ARG A 92 -2.79 12.88 -7.03
N GLN A 93 -2.65 11.60 -7.37
CA GLN A 93 -2.33 11.17 -8.73
C GLN A 93 -3.49 11.47 -9.69
N SER A 94 -4.74 11.27 -9.25
CA SER A 94 -5.93 11.62 -10.03
C SER A 94 -6.00 13.11 -10.35
N ASN A 95 -5.71 13.99 -9.37
CA ASN A 95 -5.67 15.43 -9.61
C ASN A 95 -4.61 15.82 -10.66
N LYS A 96 -3.41 15.25 -10.57
CA LYS A 96 -2.34 15.47 -11.56
C LYS A 96 -2.73 14.95 -12.95
N PHE A 97 -3.39 13.80 -13.01
CA PHE A 97 -3.87 13.24 -14.27
C PHE A 97 -4.90 14.17 -14.94
N THR A 98 -5.85 14.71 -14.18
CA THR A 98 -6.81 15.69 -14.69
C THR A 98 -6.11 16.95 -15.23
N GLN A 99 -5.13 17.48 -14.50
CA GLN A 99 -4.34 18.63 -14.97
C GLN A 99 -3.61 18.34 -16.29
N LEU A 100 -2.96 17.17 -16.39
CA LEU A 100 -2.26 16.76 -17.60
C LEU A 100 -3.23 16.62 -18.80
N VAL A 101 -4.42 16.05 -18.59
CA VAL A 101 -5.45 15.97 -19.62
C VAL A 101 -5.89 17.35 -20.09
N GLN A 102 -6.03 18.30 -19.17
CA GLN A 102 -6.38 19.70 -19.50
C GLN A 102 -5.29 20.39 -20.32
N GLU A 103 -4.01 20.25 -19.92
CA GLU A 103 -2.87 20.80 -20.66
C GLU A 103 -2.79 20.23 -22.08
N VAL A 104 -2.96 18.91 -22.23
CA VAL A 104 -3.01 18.25 -23.54
C VAL A 104 -4.19 18.78 -24.38
N GLY A 105 -5.34 19.03 -23.77
CA GLY A 105 -6.51 19.62 -24.44
C GLY A 105 -6.24 21.04 -24.96
N LEU A 106 -5.60 21.89 -24.16
CA LEU A 106 -5.21 23.25 -24.56
C LEU A 106 -4.17 23.23 -25.70
N LEU A 107 -3.16 22.37 -25.59
CA LEU A 107 -2.14 22.20 -26.63
C LEU A 107 -2.76 21.74 -27.96
N LYS A 108 -3.69 20.79 -27.94
CA LYS A 108 -4.41 20.35 -29.16
C LYS A 108 -5.17 21.50 -29.83
N LYS A 109 -5.84 22.33 -29.03
CA LYS A 109 -6.58 23.51 -29.52
C LYS A 109 -5.65 24.55 -30.15
N GLU A 110 -4.48 24.77 -29.56
CA GLU A 110 -3.48 25.70 -30.11
C GLU A 110 -2.90 25.20 -31.44
N VAL A 111 -2.60 23.90 -31.53
CA VAL A 111 -2.15 23.27 -32.79
C VAL A 111 -3.22 23.39 -33.88
N GLU A 112 -4.49 23.22 -33.55
CA GLU A 112 -5.61 23.38 -34.50
C GLU A 112 -5.69 24.82 -35.03
N LYS A 113 -5.64 25.82 -34.15
CA LYS A 113 -5.60 27.24 -34.55
C LYS A 113 -4.42 27.56 -35.48
N LEU A 114 -3.22 27.03 -35.19
CA LEU A 114 -2.04 27.25 -36.04
C LEU A 114 -2.18 26.62 -37.43
N LYS A 115 -2.91 25.50 -37.55
CA LYS A 115 -3.22 24.88 -38.85
C LYS A 115 -4.22 25.73 -39.64
N ASP A 116 -5.25 26.26 -38.97
CA ASP A 116 -6.27 27.10 -39.62
C ASP A 116 -5.66 28.39 -40.18
N ILE A 117 -4.77 29.05 -39.42
CA ILE A 117 -4.06 30.27 -39.88
C ILE A 117 -3.25 29.97 -41.15
N LYS A 118 -2.48 28.87 -41.17
CA LYS A 118 -1.69 28.47 -42.36
C LYS A 118 -2.56 28.12 -43.58
N SER A 119 -3.82 27.72 -43.37
CA SER A 119 -4.76 27.43 -44.46
C SER A 119 -5.40 28.69 -45.04
N THR A 120 -5.48 29.77 -44.26
CA THR A 120 -6.04 31.05 -44.68
C THR A 120 -5.01 31.90 -45.45
N GLU A 121 -3.71 31.68 -45.23
CA GLU A 121 -2.61 32.35 -45.94
C GLU A 121 -2.24 31.72 -47.29
N ARG A 122 -2.86 30.59 -47.69
CA ARG A 122 -2.65 29.91 -48.98
C ARG A 122 -3.82 30.13 -49.92
#